data_AF-A0A348N7G6-F1
#
_entry.id   AF-A0A348N7G6-F1
#
_cell.length_a   1.000
_cell.length_b   1.000
_cell.length_c   1.000
_cell.angle_alpha   90.00
_cell.angle_beta   90.00
_cell.angle_gamma   90.00
#
_symmetry.space_group_name_H-M   'P 1'
#
loop_
_entity.id
_entity.type
_entity.pdbx_description
1 polymer ?
#
loop_
_entity_poly.entity_id
_entity_poly.type
_entity_poly.pdbx_seq_one_letter_code
_entity_poly.pdbx_strand_id
1 'polypeptide(L)'
;MDNPTINLDLDSMPEESAMYVLTNKIKLYGACCILYKNLLEGFAKNLGSDLYIIPSSVHEVLLLPNNMEYDKEYLSELVKEVNSSDLSTEDILSDHVYYYSRKDDAITY
;
A
#
# COMPACT_ATOMS: atom_id res chain seq x y z
N MET A 1 -22.47 18.00 10.11
CA MET A 1 -21.19 18.53 9.64
C MET A 1 -20.63 17.44 8.77
N ASP A 2 -20.72 17.63 7.46
CA ASP A 2 -20.26 16.64 6.49
C ASP A 2 -18.74 16.53 6.64
N ASN A 3 -18.26 15.35 7.02
CA ASN A 3 -16.84 15.08 7.03
C ASN A 3 -16.38 15.09 5.56
N PRO A 4 -15.36 15.87 5.17
CA PRO A 4 -14.86 15.80 3.80
C PRO A 4 -14.38 14.36 3.55
N THR A 5 -15.02 13.67 2.60
CA THR A 5 -14.52 12.40 2.09
C THR A 5 -13.31 12.71 1.22
N ILE A 6 -12.10 12.39 1.69
CA ILE A 6 -10.94 12.37 0.80
C ILE A 6 -11.06 11.10 -0.06
N ASN A 7 -11.66 11.25 -1.24
CA ASN A 7 -11.40 10.31 -2.33
C ASN A 7 -9.94 10.49 -2.71
N LEU A 8 -9.13 9.45 -2.48
CA LEU A 8 -7.89 9.28 -3.22
C LEU A 8 -8.28 9.15 -4.69
N ASP A 9 -8.32 10.27 -5.40
CA ASP A 9 -8.49 10.30 -6.85
C ASP A 9 -7.19 9.76 -7.46
N LEU A 10 -7.12 8.43 -7.53
CA LEU A 10 -6.04 7.68 -8.18
C LEU A 10 -5.81 8.15 -9.63
N ASP A 11 -6.85 8.72 -10.26
CA ASP A 11 -6.82 9.32 -11.60
C ASP A 11 -6.06 10.66 -11.67
N SER A 12 -5.75 11.28 -10.53
CA SER A 12 -5.03 12.56 -10.44
C SER A 12 -3.55 12.43 -10.05
N MET A 13 -3.08 11.19 -9.81
CA MET A 13 -1.65 10.93 -9.70
C MET A 13 -1.00 11.13 -11.08
N PRO A 14 0.19 11.76 -11.16
CA PRO A 14 0.89 11.87 -12.44
C PRO A 14 1.06 10.46 -13.04
N GLU A 15 0.91 10.31 -14.36
CA GLU A 15 0.98 9.00 -15.07
C GLU A 15 2.28 8.21 -14.76
N GLU A 16 3.29 8.86 -14.20
CA GLU A 16 4.58 8.29 -13.78
C GLU A 16 4.58 7.67 -12.36
N SER A 17 3.55 7.92 -11.54
CA SER A 17 3.41 7.37 -10.18
C SER A 17 2.62 6.06 -10.22
N ALA A 18 3.20 5.04 -10.85
CA ALA A 18 2.56 3.74 -11.02
C ALA A 18 2.23 3.07 -9.68
N MET A 19 0.94 2.83 -9.42
CA MET A 19 0.45 2.06 -8.28
C MET A 19 0.14 0.63 -8.71
N TYR A 20 0.49 -0.35 -7.87
CA TYR A 20 0.31 -1.76 -8.17
C TYR A 20 -0.49 -2.47 -7.09
N VAL A 21 -1.45 -3.31 -7.49
CA VAL A 21 -2.23 -4.13 -6.56
C VAL A 21 -1.55 -5.48 -6.36
N LEU A 22 -1.23 -5.82 -5.12
CA LEU A 22 -0.76 -7.14 -4.74
C LEU A 22 -1.87 -7.92 -4.04
N THR A 23 -2.29 -9.00 -4.68
CA THR A 23 -3.24 -9.98 -4.15
C THR A 23 -2.92 -11.39 -4.66
N ASN A 24 -3.64 -12.40 -4.17
CA ASN A 24 -3.54 -13.76 -4.70
C ASN A 24 -4.52 -13.98 -5.86
N LYS A 25 -4.42 -15.14 -6.53
CA LYS A 25 -5.23 -15.44 -7.72
C LYS A 25 -6.74 -15.47 -7.48
N ILE A 26 -7.17 -15.75 -6.25
CA ILE A 26 -8.59 -15.85 -5.88
C ILE A 26 -9.11 -14.54 -5.25
N LYS A 27 -8.24 -13.52 -5.08
CA LYS A 27 -8.54 -12.22 -4.47
C LYS A 27 -9.14 -12.31 -3.07
N LEU A 28 -8.77 -13.32 -2.30
CA LEU A 28 -9.27 -13.55 -0.95
C LEU A 28 -8.10 -13.75 0.02
N TYR A 29 -7.98 -12.91 1.05
CA TYR A 29 -6.84 -12.90 1.98
C TYR A 29 -5.49 -12.76 1.27
N GLY A 30 -5.44 -12.04 0.16
CA GLY A 30 -4.27 -11.92 -0.71
C GLY A 30 -3.19 -10.98 -0.20
N ALA A 31 -3.48 -10.15 0.81
CA ALA A 31 -2.47 -9.28 1.41
C ALA A 31 -1.29 -10.07 2.00
N CYS A 32 -1.52 -11.33 2.43
CA CYS A 32 -0.45 -12.19 2.93
C CYS A 32 0.62 -12.53 1.89
N CYS A 33 0.38 -12.27 0.59
CA CYS A 33 1.39 -12.42 -0.45
C CYS A 33 2.65 -11.60 -0.18
N ILE A 34 2.61 -10.54 0.64
CA ILE A 34 3.81 -9.81 1.08
C ILE A 34 4.85 -10.73 1.76
N LEU A 35 4.41 -11.85 2.33
CA LEU A 35 5.26 -12.83 3.01
C LEU A 35 5.87 -13.86 2.04
N TYR A 36 5.50 -13.83 0.77
CA TYR A 36 6.05 -14.76 -0.21
C TYR A 36 7.52 -14.45 -0.44
N LYS A 37 8.34 -15.48 -0.23
CA LYS A 37 9.79 -15.39 -0.37
C LYS A 37 10.17 -14.80 -1.73
N ASN A 38 11.06 -13.80 -1.70
CA ASN A 38 11.61 -13.08 -2.85
C ASN A 38 10.58 -12.31 -3.70
N LEU A 39 9.30 -12.21 -3.29
CA LEU A 39 8.28 -11.52 -4.07
C LEU A 39 8.56 -10.02 -4.13
N LEU A 40 8.67 -9.38 -2.96
CA LEU A 40 8.94 -7.94 -2.84
C LEU A 40 10.33 -7.60 -3.40
N GLU A 41 11.33 -8.45 -3.12
CA GLU A 41 12.68 -8.31 -3.65
C GLU A 41 12.69 -8.31 -5.18
N GLY A 42 12.07 -9.30 -5.82
CA GLY A 42 12.00 -9.40 -7.28
C GLY A 42 11.22 -8.23 -7.88
N PHE A 43 10.13 -7.83 -7.25
CA PHE A 43 9.30 -6.72 -7.70
C PHE A 43 10.05 -5.37 -7.62
N ALA A 44 10.64 -5.05 -6.47
CA ALA A 44 11.44 -3.84 -6.25
C ALA A 44 12.68 -3.77 -7.14
N LYS A 45 13.32 -4.91 -7.42
CA LYS A 45 14.44 -5.02 -8.36
C LYS A 45 14.00 -4.70 -9.79
N ASN A 46 12.88 -5.26 -10.23
CA ASN A 46 12.35 -4.99 -11.58
C ASN A 46 11.94 -3.53 -11.76
N LEU A 47 11.38 -2.90 -10.73
CA LEU A 47 11.00 -1.49 -10.74
C LEU A 47 12.18 -0.54 -10.61
N GLY A 48 13.31 -0.98 -10.07
CA GLY A 48 14.41 -0.08 -9.78
C GLY A 48 14.12 0.86 -8.60
N SER A 49 13.10 0.62 -7.77
CA SER A 49 12.78 1.43 -6.58
C SER A 49 12.56 0.62 -5.29
N ASP A 50 12.69 1.29 -4.14
CA ASP A 50 12.12 0.84 -2.86
C ASP A 50 10.60 1.01 -2.89
N LEU A 51 9.88 0.46 -1.90
CA LEU A 51 8.41 0.43 -1.96
C LEU A 51 7.77 0.97 -0.68
N TYR A 52 6.69 1.73 -0.85
CA TYR A 52 5.64 1.82 0.15
C TYR A 52 4.64 0.68 -0.05
N ILE A 53 4.29 0.01 1.04
CA ILE A 53 3.26 -1.04 1.09
C ILE A 53 2.09 -0.47 1.88
N ILE A 54 1.01 -0.19 1.18
CA ILE A 54 -0.20 0.41 1.73
C ILE A 54 -1.22 -0.70 1.97
N PRO A 55 -1.58 -0.98 3.23
CA PRO A 55 -2.67 -1.89 3.54
C PRO A 55 -3.99 -1.30 3.03
N SER A 56 -4.63 -1.97 2.08
CA SER A 56 -5.97 -1.59 1.62
C SER A 56 -7.04 -2.45 2.27
N SER A 57 -6.81 -3.76 2.36
CA SER A 57 -7.65 -4.68 3.12
C SER A 57 -6.90 -5.96 3.45
N VAL A 58 -7.52 -6.90 4.15
CA VAL A 58 -7.00 -8.27 4.28
C VAL A 58 -6.84 -8.98 2.93
N HIS A 59 -7.55 -8.52 1.89
CA HIS A 59 -7.57 -9.13 0.57
C HIS A 59 -6.44 -8.64 -0.34
N GLU A 60 -5.92 -7.44 -0.13
CA GLU A 60 -4.90 -6.84 -0.98
C GLU A 60 -4.11 -5.70 -0.31
N VAL A 61 -2.90 -5.46 -0.82
CA VAL A 61 -2.11 -4.28 -0.51
C VAL A 61 -1.77 -3.53 -1.79
N LEU A 62 -1.58 -2.23 -1.69
CA LEU A 62 -1.08 -1.41 -2.78
C LEU A 62 0.43 -1.24 -2.61
N LEU A 63 1.17 -1.40 -3.70
CA LEU A 63 2.60 -1.17 -3.77
C LEU A 63 2.84 0.10 -4.58
N LEU A 64 3.54 1.06 -3.97
CA LEU A 64 3.95 2.29 -4.62
C LEU A 64 5.47 2.37 -4.61
N PRO A 65 6.13 2.69 -5.75
CA PRO A 65 7.53 3.06 -5.76
C PRO A 65 7.77 4.26 -4.84
N ASN A 66 8.87 4.24 -4.09
CA ASN A 66 9.30 5.42 -3.34
C ASN A 66 9.88 6.46 -4.32
N ASN A 67 9.04 7.37 -4.81
CA ASN A 67 9.40 8.40 -5.79
C ASN A 67 9.63 9.79 -5.18
N MET A 68 9.82 9.89 -3.85
CA MET A 68 10.04 11.13 -3.09
C MET A 68 8.84 12.12 -3.07
N GLU A 69 7.74 11.80 -3.75
CA GLU A 69 6.58 12.68 -3.87
C GLU A 69 5.65 12.59 -2.65
N TYR A 70 5.67 11.45 -1.95
CA TYR A 70 4.81 11.20 -0.80
C TYR A 70 5.64 10.86 0.44
N ASP A 71 5.27 11.50 1.54
CA ASP A 71 5.77 11.17 2.85
C ASP A 71 5.01 9.98 3.45
N LYS A 72 5.69 9.13 4.22
CA LYS A 72 5.11 7.92 4.80
C LYS A 72 4.00 8.26 5.79
N GLU A 73 4.21 9.32 6.55
CA GLU A 73 3.28 9.87 7.55
C GLU A 73 2.00 10.31 6.86
N TYR A 74 2.11 11.06 5.76
CA TYR A 74 0.97 11.50 4.96
C TYR A 74 0.16 10.30 4.43
N LEU A 75 0.82 9.30 3.84
CA LEU A 75 0.13 8.10 3.36
C LEU A 75 -0.53 7.31 4.51
N SER A 76 0.08 7.28 5.69
CA SER A 76 -0.49 6.63 6.86
C SER A 76 -1.72 7.35 7.40
N GLU A 77 -1.77 8.68 7.34
CA GLU A 77 -2.96 9.46 7.67
C GLU A 77 -4.12 9.14 6.72
N LEU A 78 -3.84 9.02 5.42
CA LEU A 78 -4.85 8.63 4.43
C LEU A 78 -5.39 7.22 4.69
N VAL A 79 -4.52 6.25 5.01
CA VAL A 79 -4.96 4.88 5.35
C VAL A 79 -5.86 4.90 6.59
N LYS A 80 -5.50 5.69 7.61
CA LYS A 80 -6.32 5.85 8.83
C LYS A 80 -7.69 6.41 8.52
N GLU A 81 -7.76 7.45 7.70
CA GLU A 81 -9.02 8.06 7.31
C GLU A 81 -9.92 7.04 6.59
N VAL A 82 -9.38 6.35 5.59
CA VAL A 82 -10.11 5.31 4.85
C VAL A 82 -10.59 4.19 5.78
N ASN A 83 -9.72 3.69 6.66
CA ASN A 83 -10.07 2.65 7.63
C ASN A 83 -11.12 3.10 8.67
N SER A 84 -11.18 4.41 8.95
CA SER A 84 -12.17 4.99 9.87
C SER A 84 -13.52 5.31 9.22
N SER A 85 -13.64 5.15 7.89
CA SER A 85 -14.91 5.20 7.17
C SER A 85 -15.76 3.95 7.46
N ASP A 86 -16.97 3.83 6.91
CA ASP A 86 -17.92 2.73 7.15
C ASP A 86 -17.45 1.35 6.60
N LEU A 87 -16.15 1.03 6.69
CA LEU A 87 -15.58 -0.27 6.37
C LEU A 87 -15.90 -1.28 7.47
N SER A 88 -16.05 -2.55 7.07
CA SER A 88 -16.17 -3.64 8.02
C SER A 88 -14.84 -3.82 8.75
N THR A 89 -14.88 -3.97 10.08
CA THR A 89 -13.68 -4.24 10.88
C THR A 89 -12.96 -5.53 10.48
N GLU A 90 -13.64 -6.41 9.75
CA GLU A 90 -13.11 -7.69 9.27
C GLU A 90 -12.21 -7.52 8.04
N ASP A 91 -12.38 -6.43 7.29
CA ASP A 91 -11.59 -6.12 6.10
C ASP A 91 -10.33 -5.32 6.42
N ILE A 92 -10.26 -4.65 7.57
CA ILE A 92 -9.15 -3.78 7.97
C ILE A 92 -7.91 -4.63 8.32
N LEU A 93 -6.81 -4.41 7.60
CA LEU A 93 -5.54 -5.11 7.83
C LEU A 93 -4.61 -4.36 8.79
N SER A 94 -4.42 -3.06 8.57
CA SER A 94 -3.52 -2.19 9.35
C SER A 94 -3.83 -0.73 9.03
N ASP A 95 -3.56 0.16 9.99
CA ASP A 95 -3.74 1.61 9.92
C ASP A 95 -2.44 2.36 9.62
N HIS A 96 -1.36 1.65 9.26
CA HIS A 96 -0.07 2.23 8.98
C HIS A 96 0.52 1.70 7.67
N VAL A 97 1.21 2.58 6.96
CA VAL A 97 1.97 2.21 5.75
C VAL A 97 3.31 1.60 6.15
N TYR A 98 3.71 0.56 5.44
CA TYR A 98 5.03 -0.06 5.62
C TYR A 98 5.99 0.38 4.51
N TYR A 99 7.29 0.29 4.79
CA TYR A 99 8.33 0.58 3.83
C TYR A 99 9.20 -0.64 3.61
N TYR A 100 9.45 -1.01 2.35
CA TYR A 100 10.37 -2.08 1.97
C TYR A 100 11.66 -1.48 1.40
N SER A 101 12.78 -1.76 2.09
CA SER A 101 14.14 -1.41 1.64
C SER A 101 14.68 -2.51 0.74
N ARG A 102 14.96 -2.20 -0.52
CA ARG A 102 15.64 -3.13 -1.43
C ARG A 102 17.08 -3.38 -1.01
N LYS A 103 17.72 -2.39 -0.37
CA LYS A 103 19.10 -2.50 0.10
C LYS A 103 19.23 -3.54 1.20
N ASP A 104 18.30 -3.52 2.16
CA ASP A 104 18.37 -4.34 3.37
C ASP A 104 17.48 -5.60 3.27
N ASP A 105 16.68 -5.71 2.21
CA ASP A 105 15.67 -6.76 2.01
C ASP A 105 14.76 -6.92 3.24
N ALA A 106 14.25 -5.79 3.72
CA ALA A 106 13.54 -5.70 4.99
C ALA A 106 12.35 -4.73 4.93
N ILE A 107 11.31 -5.04 5.71
CA ILE A 107 10.13 -4.20 5.90
C ILE A 107 10.23 -3.45 7.23
N THR A 108 9.90 -2.17 7.25
CA THR A 108 9.79 -1.32 8.45
C THR A 108 8.42 -0.64 8.54
N TYR A 109 7.99 -0.33 9.76
CA TYR A 109 6.74 0.38 10.08
C TYR A 109 7.01 1.76 10.67
#